data_AF-A0A966SJW9-F1
#
_entry.id   AF-A0A966SJW9-F1
#
_cell.length_a   1.000
_cell.length_b   1.000
_cell.length_c   1.000
_cell.angle_alpha   90.00
_cell.angle_beta   90.00
_cell.angle_gamma   90.00
#
_symmetry.space_group_name_H-M   'P 1'
#
loop_
_entity.id
_entity.type
_entity.pdbx_description
1 polymer ?
#
loop_
_entity_poly.entity_id
_entity_poly.type
_entity_poly.pdbx_seq_one_letter_code
_entity_poly.pdbx_strand_id
1 'polypeptide(L)'
;YMYGKGTQQDEAEARKWCEKAANQGLPAAQRIFGTMLRDAYGSPFRDLGKAREWLAKAVAQGDAEAKLELAATPEPPPTNSAR
;
A
#
# COMPACT_ATOMS: atom_id res chain seq x y z
N TYR A 1 -27.14 8.12 14.06
CA TYR A 1 -26.11 8.69 13.17
C TYR A 1 -24.74 8.73 13.86
N MET A 2 -24.24 7.59 14.33
CA MET A 2 -22.87 7.44 14.83
C MET A 2 -22.48 5.97 14.62
N TYR A 3 -21.25 5.71 14.19
CA TYR A 3 -20.67 4.40 13.91
C TYR A 3 -21.11 3.72 12.60
N GLY A 4 -20.95 4.41 11.47
CA GLY A 4 -20.67 3.71 10.23
C GLY A 4 -19.29 3.06 10.34
N LYS A 5 -19.22 1.83 10.85
CA LYS A 5 -18.13 0.91 10.53
C LYS A 5 -18.09 0.83 9.01
N GLY A 6 -17.24 1.64 8.37
CA GLY A 6 -16.94 1.54 6.95
C GLY A 6 -16.56 0.11 6.68
N THR A 7 -17.49 -0.59 6.05
CA THR A 7 -17.52 -2.03 5.96
C THR A 7 -16.31 -2.49 5.16
N GLN A 8 -15.76 -3.67 5.46
CA GLN A 8 -14.64 -4.31 4.75
C GLN A 8 -14.80 -4.30 3.20
N GLN A 9 -16.04 -4.11 2.73
CA GLN A 9 -16.45 -3.92 1.35
C GLN A 9 -15.97 -2.58 0.74
N ASP A 10 -16.07 -1.47 1.47
CA ASP A 10 -15.66 -0.14 1.00
C ASP A 10 -14.13 -0.04 0.89
N GLU A 11 -13.39 -0.70 1.78
CA GLU A 11 -11.93 -0.78 1.71
C GLU A 11 -11.47 -1.55 0.47
N ALA A 12 -12.16 -2.64 0.10
CA ALA A 12 -11.85 -3.41 -1.09
C ALA A 12 -12.11 -2.60 -2.37
N GLU A 13 -13.18 -1.80 -2.39
CA GLU A 13 -13.52 -0.95 -3.53
C GLU A 13 -12.57 0.24 -3.65
N ALA A 14 -12.27 0.93 -2.54
CA ALA A 14 -11.26 1.99 -2.50
C ALA A 14 -9.87 1.48 -2.97
N ARG A 15 -9.53 0.24 -2.60
CA ARG A 15 -8.29 -0.42 -3.04
C ARG A 15 -8.29 -0.64 -4.55
N LYS A 16 -9.39 -1.12 -5.16
CA LYS A 16 -9.50 -1.26 -6.62
C LYS A 16 -9.35 0.07 -7.34
N TRP A 17 -9.96 1.14 -6.83
CA TRP A 17 -9.82 2.47 -7.41
C TRP A 17 -8.39 3.00 -7.30
N CYS A 18 -7.73 2.83 -6.14
CA CYS A 18 -6.35 3.21 -5.95
C CYS A 18 -5.40 2.38 -6.83
N GLU A 19 -5.63 1.07 -6.97
CA GLU A 19 -4.87 0.20 -7.87
C GLU A 19 -4.99 0.68 -9.32
N LYS A 20 -6.20 1.01 -9.76
CA LYS A 20 -6.44 1.52 -11.11
C LYS A 20 -5.74 2.86 -11.35
N ALA A 21 -5.71 3.74 -10.34
CA ALA A 21 -4.99 5.01 -10.42
C ALA A 21 -3.46 4.82 -10.37
N ALA A 22 -2.97 3.89 -9.56
CA ALA A 22 -1.56 3.53 -9.48
C ALA A 22 -1.04 2.92 -10.79
N ASN A 23 -1.88 2.11 -11.45
CA ASN A 23 -1.63 1.55 -12.79
C ASN A 23 -1.64 2.60 -13.91
N GLN A 24 -2.29 3.75 -13.71
CA GLN A 24 -2.18 4.88 -14.64
C GLN A 24 -0.84 5.61 -14.54
N GLY A 25 0.05 5.21 -13.64
CA GLY A 25 1.37 5.81 -13.48
C GLY A 25 1.34 7.12 -12.69
N LEU A 26 0.31 7.35 -11.86
CA LEU A 26 0.28 8.49 -10.97
C LEU A 26 1.13 8.20 -9.72
N PRO A 27 2.21 8.95 -9.46
CA PRO A 27 3.11 8.69 -8.32
C PRO A 27 2.37 8.78 -6.98
N ALA A 28 1.51 9.77 -6.81
CA ALA A 28 0.68 9.92 -5.63
C ALA A 28 -0.26 8.70 -5.42
N ALA A 29 -0.84 8.15 -6.49
CA ALA A 29 -1.71 6.99 -6.38
C ALA A 29 -0.92 5.71 -6.03
N GLN A 30 0.26 5.54 -6.62
CA GLN A 30 1.18 4.45 -6.27
C GLN A 30 1.61 4.53 -4.81
N ARG A 31 1.88 5.73 -4.31
CA ARG A 31 2.17 5.99 -2.90
C ARG A 31 1.00 5.59 -2.00
N ILE A 32 -0.20 6.09 -2.29
CA ILE A 32 -1.42 5.81 -1.52
C ILE A 32 -1.73 4.30 -1.52
N PHE A 33 -1.56 3.64 -2.66
CA PHE A 33 -1.78 2.20 -2.76
C PHE A 33 -0.75 1.41 -1.93
N GLY A 34 0.51 1.82 -1.98
CA GLY A 34 1.57 1.22 -1.16
C GLY A 34 1.33 1.40 0.34
N THR A 35 0.93 2.59 0.80
CA THR A 35 0.60 2.83 2.21
C THR A 35 -0.65 2.08 2.65
N MET A 36 -1.67 1.96 1.78
CA MET A 36 -2.85 1.11 2.06
C MET A 36 -2.47 -0.36 2.27
N LEU A 37 -1.55 -0.89 1.47
CA LEU A 37 -1.06 -2.27 1.61
C LEU A 37 -0.22 -2.46 2.90
N ARG A 38 0.48 -1.41 3.35
CA ARG A 38 1.23 -1.40 4.62
C ARG A 38 0.31 -1.33 5.84
N ASP A 39 -0.64 -0.41 5.83
CA ASP A 39 -1.41 -0.06 7.03
C ASP A 39 -2.59 -1.01 7.23
N ALA A 40 -3.20 -1.49 6.14
CA ALA A 40 -4.22 -2.54 6.07
C ALA A 40 -4.90 -2.79 7.43
N TYR A 41 -5.64 -1.78 7.94
CA TYR A 41 -6.09 -1.65 9.32
C TYR A 41 -6.93 -2.88 9.76
N GLY A 42 -6.28 -3.92 10.28
CA GLY A 42 -6.96 -5.16 10.69
C GLY A 42 -7.40 -6.06 9.53
N SER A 43 -6.88 -5.85 8.31
CA SER A 43 -7.16 -6.71 7.16
C SER A 43 -6.12 -7.84 7.07
N PRO A 44 -6.50 -9.10 6.82
CA PRO A 44 -5.56 -10.23 6.67
C PRO A 44 -4.64 -10.11 5.45
N PHE A 45 -4.77 -9.06 4.65
CA PHE A 45 -4.08 -8.83 3.38
C PHE A 45 -2.96 -7.78 3.46
N ARG A 46 -2.36 -7.58 4.64
CA ARG A 46 -1.17 -6.73 4.76
C ARG A 46 -0.02 -7.37 3.98
N ASP A 47 0.42 -6.71 2.92
CA ASP A 47 1.48 -7.20 2.05
C ASP A 47 2.60 -6.15 1.97
N LEU A 48 3.56 -6.29 2.88
CA LEU A 48 4.71 -5.39 2.97
C LEU A 48 5.61 -5.48 1.74
N GLY A 49 5.67 -6.63 1.08
CA GLY A 49 6.41 -6.81 -0.16
C GLY A 49 5.83 -5.93 -1.26
N LYS A 50 4.54 -6.10 -1.55
CA LYS A 50 3.85 -5.27 -2.54
C LYS A 50 3.81 -3.80 -2.15
N ALA A 51 3.61 -3.47 -0.86
CA ALA A 51 3.63 -2.09 -0.38
C ALA A 51 4.95 -1.40 -0.78
N ARG A 52 6.09 -2.05 -0.51
CA ARG A 52 7.41 -1.54 -0.88
C ARG A 52 7.61 -1.45 -2.40
N GLU A 53 7.13 -2.42 -3.17
CA GLU A 53 7.20 -2.36 -4.64
C GLU A 53 6.48 -1.13 -5.21
N TRP A 54 5.26 -0.86 -4.75
CA TRP A 54 4.48 0.30 -5.20
C TRP A 54 5.09 1.62 -4.76
N LEU A 55 5.56 1.70 -3.52
CA LEU A 55 6.29 2.86 -3.02
C LEU A 55 7.57 3.10 -3.81
N ALA A 56 8.34 2.05 -4.13
CA ALA A 56 9.55 2.15 -4.94
C ALA A 56 9.26 2.67 -6.36
N LYS A 57 8.14 2.28 -6.98
CA LYS A 57 7.71 2.84 -8.28
C LYS A 57 7.41 4.33 -8.19
N ALA A 58 6.77 4.79 -7.12
CA ALA A 58 6.51 6.21 -6.90
C ALA A 58 7.82 6.99 -6.67
N VAL A 59 8.75 6.44 -5.88
CA VAL A 59 10.09 7.01 -5.67
C VAL A 59 10.85 7.12 -6.99
N ALA A 60 10.78 6.10 -7.85
CA ALA A 60 11.43 6.10 -9.16
C ALA A 60 10.88 7.21 -10.08
N GLN A 61 9.67 7.69 -9.84
CA GLN A 61 9.05 8.82 -10.54
C GLN A 61 9.32 10.18 -9.88
N GLY A 62 10.10 10.21 -8.78
CA GLY A 62 10.46 11.43 -8.08
C GLY A 62 9.57 11.79 -6.90
N ASP A 63 8.70 10.89 -6.43
CA ASP A 63 7.87 11.13 -5.26
C ASP A 63 8.69 11.06 -3.97
N ALA A 64 8.97 12.23 -3.38
CA ALA A 64 9.73 12.35 -2.14
C ALA A 64 8.95 11.83 -0.93
N GLU A 65 7.61 11.95 -0.92
CA GLU A 65 6.77 11.41 0.15
C GLU A 65 6.81 9.89 0.13
N ALA A 66 6.75 9.28 -1.06
CA ALA A 66 6.84 7.83 -1.20
C ALA A 66 8.18 7.28 -0.67
N LYS A 67 9.25 8.07 -0.74
CA LYS A 67 10.57 7.69 -0.20
C LYS A 67 10.53 7.60 1.33
N LEU A 68 9.85 8.54 1.98
CA LEU A 68 9.66 8.53 3.44
C LEU A 68 8.79 7.35 3.86
N GLU A 69 7.70 7.10 3.13
CA GLU A 69 6.81 5.96 3.38
C GLU A 69 7.53 4.62 3.16
N LEU A 70 8.40 4.51 2.14
CA LEU A 70 9.21 3.32 1.89
C LEU A 70 10.21 3.06 3.02
N ALA A 71 10.84 4.11 3.54
CA ALA A 71 11.75 4.02 4.68
C ALA A 71 11.01 3.63 5.97
N ALA A 72 9.77 4.12 6.14
CA ALA A 72 8.90 3.76 7.27
C ALA A 72 8.31 2.34 7.15
N THR A 73 8.30 1.75 5.95
CA THR A 73 7.76 0.41 5.71
C THR A 73 8.85 -0.63 6.01
N PRO A 74 8.74 -1.45 7.07
CA PRO A 74 9.75 -2.46 7.37
C PRO A 74 9.84 -3.49 6.24
N GLU A 75 11.05 -4.00 5.99
CA GLU A 75 11.21 -5.11 5.05
C GLU A 75 10.42 -6.31 5.51
N PRO A 76 9.72 -7.02 4.59
CA PRO A 76 9.13 -8.28 4.95
C PRO A 76 10.24 -9.18 5.51
N PRO A 77 9.97 -9.95 6.58
CA PRO A 77 10.97 -10.87 7.11
C PRO A 77 11.48 -11.74 5.96
N PRO A 78 12.80 -12.01 5.88
CA PRO A 78 13.30 -12.93 4.88
C PRO A 78 12.54 -14.23 5.08
N THR A 79 11.78 -14.65 4.06
CA THR A 79 11.14 -15.96 4.03
C THR A 79 12.27 -16.96 4.05
N ASN A 80 12.69 -17.34 5.24
CA ASN A 80 13.64 -18.40 5.47
C ASN A 80 12.91 -19.71 5.15
N SER A 81 12.74 -19.97 3.85
CA SER A 81 12.41 -21.28 3.29
C SER A 81 13.65 -22.16 3.44
N ALA A 82 14.03 -22.44 4.68
CA ALA A 82 15.08 -23.37 5.02
C ALA A 82 14.68 -24.12 6.30
N ARG A 83 13.89 -25.19 6.13
CA ARG A 83 14.36 -26.56 6.36
C ARG A 83 13.32 -27.59 5.95
#